data_AF-A0A1G5E2N7-F1
#
_entry.id   AF-A0A1G5E2N7-F1
#
_cell.length_a   1.000
_cell.length_b   1.000
_cell.length_c   1.000
_cell.angle_alpha   90.00
_cell.angle_beta   90.00
_cell.angle_gamma   90.00
#
_symmetry.space_group_name_H-M   'P 1'
#
loop_
_entity.id
_entity.type
_entity.pdbx_description
1 polymer ?
#
loop_
_entity_poly.entity_id
_entity_poly.type
_entity_poly.pdbx_seq_one_letter_code
_entity_poly.pdbx_strand_id
1 'polypeptide(L)'
;MQKNTILAAEEIAMFCRLQMQVKKGLPIRSSEMGVLIYIQKQDEPVTPLMISNFFQIAKPSVTAMINELIKKKYLVKVPSATDGRSYTVSVTEKGQELVASTHDEYFKVIAILEDKMGDDDFKSFFKLIQKANTILIEERGK
;
A
#
# COMPACT_ATOMS: atom_id res chain seq x y z
N MET A 1 26.15 17.85 7.14
CA MET A 1 25.36 16.61 7.33
C MET A 1 26.32 15.52 7.80
N GLN A 2 25.98 14.72 8.83
CA GLN A 2 26.91 13.70 9.33
C GLN A 2 27.16 12.63 8.25
N LYS A 3 28.39 12.09 8.15
CA LYS A 3 28.78 11.04 7.17
C LYS A 3 27.80 9.86 7.17
N ASN A 4 27.31 9.48 8.34
CA ASN A 4 26.34 8.38 8.51
C ASN A 4 24.97 8.68 7.88
N THR A 5 24.54 9.94 7.84
CA THR A 5 23.26 10.34 7.26
C THR A 5 23.27 10.22 5.73
N ILE A 6 24.41 10.52 5.10
CA ILE A 6 24.57 10.37 3.64
C ILE A 6 24.49 8.90 3.26
N LEU A 7 25.25 8.04 3.94
CA LEU A 7 25.23 6.60 3.70
C LEU A 7 23.84 6.00 3.92
N ALA A 8 23.15 6.39 5.00
CA ALA A 8 21.78 5.94 5.23
C ALA A 8 20.82 6.35 4.10
N ALA A 9 20.96 7.55 3.54
CA ALA A 9 20.14 7.99 2.42
C ALA A 9 20.40 7.16 1.15
N GLU A 10 21.65 6.80 0.88
CA GLU A 10 22.04 5.94 -0.25
C GLU A 10 21.47 4.52 -0.11
N GLU A 11 21.59 3.91 1.07
CA GLU A 11 21.03 2.58 1.37
C GLU A 11 19.51 2.57 1.25
N ILE A 12 18.81 3.57 1.80
CA ILE A 12 17.35 3.71 1.68
C ILE A 12 16.95 3.86 0.21
N ALA A 13 17.65 4.70 -0.55
CA ALA A 13 17.37 4.89 -1.97
C ALA A 13 17.57 3.60 -2.78
N MET A 14 18.63 2.84 -2.48
CA MET A 14 18.90 1.55 -3.12
C MET A 14 17.83 0.52 -2.76
N PHE A 15 17.47 0.40 -1.48
CA PHE A 15 16.40 -0.49 -1.01
C PHE A 15 15.08 -0.19 -1.73
N CYS A 16 14.65 1.07 -1.74
CA CYS A 16 13.43 1.50 -2.42
C CYS A 16 13.46 1.12 -3.91
N ARG A 17 14.59 1.35 -4.59
CA ARG A 17 14.76 0.99 -6.00
C ARG A 17 14.63 -0.52 -6.22
N LEU A 18 15.35 -1.34 -5.45
CA LEU A 18 15.35 -2.80 -5.60
C LEU A 18 13.98 -3.38 -5.29
N GLN A 19 13.32 -2.90 -4.23
CA GLN A 19 11.97 -3.30 -3.86
C GLN A 19 10.95 -2.98 -4.97
N MET A 20 11.08 -1.82 -5.62
CA MET A 20 10.19 -1.39 -6.71
C MET A 20 10.50 -2.07 -8.05
N GLN A 21 11.75 -2.47 -8.30
CA GLN A 21 12.18 -3.09 -9.56
C GLN A 21 11.80 -4.56 -9.69
N VAL A 22 11.42 -5.21 -8.60
CA VAL A 22 10.84 -6.55 -8.69
C VAL A 22 9.58 -6.45 -9.55
N LYS A 23 9.68 -6.95 -10.78
CA LYS A 23 8.55 -7.05 -11.71
C LYS A 23 7.53 -7.95 -11.06
N LYS A 24 6.56 -7.32 -10.41
CA LYS A 24 5.32 -7.95 -10.07
C LYS A 24 4.56 -7.94 -11.39
N GLY A 25 4.35 -9.10 -12.02
CA GLY A 25 3.54 -9.35 -13.22
C GLY A 25 2.07 -8.98 -13.03
N LEU A 26 1.81 -7.87 -12.35
CA LEU A 26 0.51 -7.36 -12.01
C LEU A 26 -0.07 -6.67 -13.24
N PRO A 27 -1.36 -6.88 -13.53
CA PRO A 27 -2.08 -6.14 -14.56
C PRO A 27 -2.38 -4.69 -14.14
N ILE A 28 -1.96 -4.27 -12.94
CA ILE A 28 -2.18 -2.95 -12.34
C ILE A 28 -0.91 -2.47 -11.62
N ARG A 29 -0.85 -1.18 -11.29
CA ARG A 29 0.28 -0.61 -10.53
C ARG A 29 0.33 -1.20 -9.11
N SER A 30 1.53 -1.31 -8.55
CA SER A 30 1.71 -1.79 -7.16
C SER A 30 0.91 -1.00 -6.13
N SER A 31 0.77 0.32 -6.32
CA SER A 31 -0.06 1.16 -5.44
C SER A 31 -1.56 0.86 -5.56
N GLU A 32 -2.05 0.62 -6.78
CA GLU A 32 -3.44 0.20 -7.04
C GLU A 32 -3.71 -1.17 -6.38
N MET A 33 -2.76 -2.10 -6.48
CA MET A 33 -2.85 -3.41 -5.81
C MET A 33 -2.90 -3.28 -4.29
N GLY A 34 -2.05 -2.42 -3.71
CA GLY A 34 -2.07 -2.13 -2.28
C GLY A 34 -3.46 -1.67 -1.81
N VAL A 35 -4.11 -0.78 -2.59
CA VAL A 35 -5.48 -0.32 -2.28
C VAL A 35 -6.51 -1.44 -2.39
N LEU A 36 -6.44 -2.32 -3.41
CA LEU A 36 -7.34 -3.46 -3.51
C LEU A 36 -7.20 -4.41 -2.31
N ILE A 37 -5.98 -4.78 -1.94
CA ILE A 37 -5.69 -5.63 -0.79
C ILE A 37 -6.21 -4.96 0.49
N TYR A 38 -5.98 -3.66 0.65
CA TYR A 38 -6.47 -2.91 1.81
C TYR A 38 -8.00 -2.97 1.91
N ILE A 39 -8.73 -2.70 0.83
CA ILE A 39 -10.20 -2.70 0.83
C ILE A 39 -10.73 -4.13 1.11
N GLN A 40 -10.13 -5.16 0.50
CA GLN A 40 -10.56 -6.55 0.71
C GLN A 40 -10.38 -7.04 2.15
N LYS A 41 -9.41 -6.49 2.88
CA LYS A 41 -9.12 -6.86 4.28
C LYS A 41 -10.01 -6.16 5.31
N GLN A 42 -10.82 -5.19 4.91
CA GLN A 42 -11.71 -4.50 5.84
C GLN A 42 -13.06 -5.21 5.91
N ASP A 43 -13.56 -5.43 7.12
CA ASP A 43 -14.93 -5.91 7.36
C ASP A 43 -15.97 -4.80 7.13
N GLU A 44 -15.55 -3.53 7.26
CA GLU A 44 -16.39 -2.35 7.15
C GLU A 44 -16.25 -1.65 5.77
N PRO A 45 -17.31 -0.99 5.27
CA PRO A 45 -17.25 -0.22 4.02
C PRO A 45 -16.15 0.85 4.01
N VAL A 46 -15.28 0.81 3.00
CA VAL A 46 -14.11 1.69 2.91
C VAL A 46 -14.43 2.98 2.18
N THR A 47 -14.09 4.12 2.77
CA THR A 47 -14.20 5.44 2.12
C THR A 47 -12.87 5.89 1.49
N PRO A 48 -12.89 6.79 0.48
CA PRO A 48 -11.67 7.41 -0.04
C PRO A 48 -10.84 8.12 1.04
N LEU A 49 -11.48 8.66 2.09
CA LEU A 49 -10.79 9.29 3.21
C LEU A 49 -9.98 8.27 4.01
N MET A 50 -10.54 7.08 4.26
CA MET A 50 -9.83 6.00 4.95
C MET A 50 -8.59 5.57 4.15
N ILE A 51 -8.71 5.44 2.83
CA ILE A 51 -7.58 5.10 1.94
C ILE A 51 -6.51 6.21 1.99
N SER A 52 -6.92 7.47 1.92
CA SER A 52 -6.02 8.64 2.01
C SER A 52 -5.23 8.64 3.31
N ASN A 53 -5.90 8.41 4.44
CA ASN A 53 -5.29 8.38 5.76
C ASN A 53 -4.36 7.17 5.94
N PHE A 54 -4.76 5.97 5.47
CA PHE A 54 -3.96 4.77 5.61
C PHE A 54 -2.68 4.84 4.77
N PHE A 55 -2.79 5.20 3.49
CA PHE A 55 -1.64 5.26 2.58
C PHE A 55 -0.89 6.59 2.62
N GLN A 56 -1.33 7.55 3.44
CA GLN A 56 -0.71 8.87 3.58
C GLN A 56 -0.62 9.66 2.25
N ILE A 57 -1.51 9.37 1.30
CA ILE A 57 -1.57 9.97 -0.03
C ILE A 57 -2.69 11.01 -0.13
N ALA A 58 -2.49 12.02 -0.98
CA ALA A 58 -3.45 13.10 -1.16
C ALA A 58 -4.78 12.61 -1.76
N LYS A 59 -5.89 13.21 -1.33
CA LYS A 59 -7.26 12.86 -1.79
C LYS A 59 -7.41 12.84 -3.33
N PRO A 60 -6.85 13.78 -4.11
CA PRO A 60 -6.93 13.72 -5.57
C PRO A 60 -6.27 12.47 -6.16
N SER A 61 -5.12 12.05 -5.61
CA SER A 61 -4.41 10.83 -6.03
C SER A 61 -5.21 9.57 -5.69
N VAL A 62 -5.83 9.52 -4.51
CA VAL A 62 -6.74 8.42 -4.13
C VAL A 62 -7.91 8.34 -5.11
N THR A 63 -8.58 9.46 -5.38
CA THR A 63 -9.72 9.51 -6.30
C THR A 63 -9.34 9.04 -7.70
N ALA A 64 -8.18 9.48 -8.21
CA ALA A 64 -7.68 9.02 -9.50
C ALA A 64 -7.44 7.50 -9.51
N MET A 65 -6.87 6.95 -8.44
CA MET A 65 -6.61 5.52 -8.29
C MET A 65 -7.91 4.70 -8.21
N ILE A 66 -8.88 5.15 -7.43
CA ILE A 66 -10.20 4.51 -7.32
C ILE A 66 -10.90 4.52 -8.67
N ASN A 67 -10.92 5.65 -9.37
CA ASN A 67 -11.57 5.77 -10.68
C ASN A 67 -10.95 4.81 -11.71
N GLU A 68 -9.62 4.67 -11.71
CA GLU A 68 -8.94 3.74 -12.60
C GLU A 68 -9.26 2.28 -12.27
N LEU A 69 -9.30 1.92 -10.98
CA LEU A 69 -9.71 0.59 -10.52
C LEU A 69 -11.18 0.27 -10.85
N ILE A 70 -12.08 1.24 -10.78
CA ILE A 70 -13.48 1.11 -11.20
C ILE A 70 -13.56 0.91 -12.71
N LYS A 71 -12.83 1.71 -13.50
CA LYS A 71 -12.76 1.58 -14.97
C LYS A 71 -12.26 0.19 -15.39
N LYS A 72 -11.31 -0.38 -14.65
CA LYS A 72 -10.79 -1.75 -14.84
C LYS A 72 -11.72 -2.84 -14.29
N LYS A 73 -12.84 -2.47 -13.66
CA LYS A 73 -13.86 -3.32 -13.04
C LYS A 73 -13.39 -4.11 -11.81
N TYR A 74 -12.37 -3.63 -11.11
CA TYR A 74 -11.88 -4.24 -9.86
C TYR A 74 -12.55 -3.67 -8.61
N LEU A 75 -13.05 -2.43 -8.70
CA LEU A 75 -13.83 -1.79 -7.65
C LEU A 75 -15.21 -1.41 -8.16
N VAL A 76 -16.16 -1.31 -7.23
CA VAL A 76 -17.48 -0.71 -7.44
C VAL A 76 -17.70 0.39 -6.41
N LYS A 77 -18.37 1.46 -6.83
CA LYS A 77 -18.80 2.55 -5.98
C LYS A 77 -20.15 2.19 -5.35
N VAL A 78 -20.23 2.27 -4.02
CA VAL A 78 -21.47 2.09 -3.27
C VAL A 78 -21.88 3.45 -2.72
N PRO A 79 -22.97 4.07 -3.24
CA PRO A 79 -23.48 5.33 -2.71
C PRO A 79 -23.91 5.17 -1.25
N SER A 80 -23.61 6.17 -0.42
CA SER A 80 -24.17 6.19 0.93
C SER A 80 -25.67 6.46 0.86
N ALA A 81 -26.47 5.66 1.56
CA ALA A 81 -27.91 5.87 1.69
C ALA A 81 -28.26 7.10 2.55
N THR A 82 -27.32 7.60 3.35
CA THR A 82 -27.53 8.66 4.34
C THR A 82 -26.89 10.00 3.99
N ASP A 83 -25.84 10.00 3.15
CA ASP A 83 -25.16 11.22 2.70
C ASP A 83 -24.81 11.13 1.21
N GLY A 84 -25.54 11.87 0.37
CA GLY A 84 -25.33 11.88 -1.09
C GLY A 84 -23.97 12.41 -1.55
N ARG A 85 -23.17 12.98 -0.64
CA ARG A 85 -21.78 13.43 -0.92
C ARG A 85 -20.74 12.38 -0.56
N SER A 86 -21.10 11.36 0.21
CA SER A 86 -20.21 10.29 0.66
C SER A 86 -20.47 9.00 -0.12
N TYR A 87 -19.41 8.24 -0.36
CA TYR A 87 -19.50 6.93 -0.97
C TYR A 87 -18.44 6.01 -0.39
N THR A 88 -18.73 4.73 -0.43
CA THR A 88 -17.78 3.67 -0.11
C THR A 88 -17.40 2.92 -1.37
N VAL A 89 -16.31 2.17 -1.28
CA VAL A 89 -15.83 1.30 -2.35
C VAL A 89 -15.81 -0.14 -1.86
N SER A 90 -16.18 -1.04 -2.75
CA SER A 90 -16.13 -2.49 -2.50
C SER A 90 -15.39 -3.17 -3.63
N VAL A 91 -14.67 -4.25 -3.31
CA VAL A 91 -13.98 -5.07 -4.29
C VAL A 91 -14.99 -5.95 -5.02
N THR A 92 -14.95 -5.94 -6.35
CA THR A 92 -15.77 -6.84 -7.17
C THR A 92 -15.22 -8.26 -7.15
N GLU A 93 -15.98 -9.26 -7.62
CA GLU A 93 -15.48 -10.63 -7.78
C GLU A 93 -14.19 -10.67 -8.60
N LYS A 94 -14.15 -9.98 -9.74
CA LYS A 94 -12.93 -9.81 -10.56
C LYS A 94 -11.76 -9.21 -9.78
N GLY A 95 -12.03 -8.26 -8.87
CA GLY A 95 -11.01 -7.67 -8.00
C GLY A 95 -10.48 -8.68 -6.98
N GLN A 96 -11.36 -9.49 -6.40
CA GLN A 96 -11.00 -10.54 -5.44
C GLN A 96 -10.14 -11.63 -6.11
N GLU A 97 -10.52 -12.07 -7.31
CA GLU A 97 -9.73 -13.01 -8.13
C GLU A 97 -8.34 -12.46 -8.44
N LEU A 98 -8.25 -11.16 -8.78
CA LEU A 98 -6.97 -10.51 -9.02
C LEU A 98 -6.09 -10.54 -7.76
N VAL A 99 -6.64 -10.16 -6.60
CA VAL A 99 -5.87 -10.19 -5.36
C VAL A 99 -5.43 -11.62 -5.02
N ALA A 100 -6.32 -12.61 -5.16
CA ALA A 100 -5.99 -14.00 -4.88
C ALA A 100 -4.86 -14.53 -5.79
N SER A 101 -4.93 -14.24 -7.10
CA SER A 101 -3.94 -14.72 -8.08
C SER A 101 -2.59 -14.01 -8.01
N THR A 102 -2.51 -12.85 -7.36
CA THR A 102 -1.30 -12.02 -7.33
C THR A 102 -0.77 -11.74 -5.92
N HIS A 103 -1.43 -12.30 -4.90
CA HIS A 103 -1.08 -12.12 -3.50
C HIS A 103 0.40 -12.44 -3.26
N ASP A 104 0.84 -13.63 -3.66
CA ASP A 104 2.20 -14.10 -3.42
C ASP A 104 3.23 -13.24 -4.17
N GLU A 105 2.90 -12.83 -5.38
CA GLU A 105 3.76 -11.96 -6.17
C GLU A 105 3.88 -10.56 -5.55
N TYR A 106 2.81 -10.05 -4.94
CA TYR A 106 2.82 -8.77 -4.25
C TYR A 106 3.71 -8.81 -3.00
N PHE A 107 3.67 -9.90 -2.24
CA PHE A 107 4.45 -10.07 -1.00
C PHE A 107 5.83 -10.70 -1.19
N LYS A 108 6.14 -11.20 -2.40
CA LYS A 108 7.37 -11.95 -2.72
C LYS A 108 8.66 -11.34 -2.18
N VAL A 109 8.84 -10.02 -2.33
CA VAL A 109 10.07 -9.35 -1.87
C VAL A 109 10.21 -9.41 -0.35
N ILE A 110 9.11 -9.15 0.37
CA ILE A 110 9.13 -9.19 1.83
C ILE A 110 9.31 -10.63 2.31
N ALA A 111 8.67 -11.61 1.66
CA ALA A 111 8.85 -13.02 1.97
C ALA A 111 10.30 -13.49 1.75
N ILE A 112 10.98 -13.03 0.69
CA ILE A 112 12.40 -13.31 0.47
C ILE A 112 13.26 -12.71 1.59
N LEU A 113 12.95 -11.49 2.04
CA LEU A 113 13.68 -10.86 3.14
C LEU A 113 13.47 -11.63 4.44
N GLU A 114 12.24 -12.03 4.76
CA GLU A 114 11.93 -12.86 5.93
C GLU A 114 12.70 -14.19 5.91
N ASP A 115 12.65 -14.92 4.79
CA ASP A 115 13.36 -16.20 4.61
C ASP A 115 14.89 -16.06 4.71
N LYS A 116 15.47 -15.02 4.09
CA LYS A 116 16.93 -14.87 3.99
C LYS A 116 17.58 -14.17 5.17
N MET A 117 16.84 -13.32 5.88
CA MET A 117 17.33 -12.68 7.11
C MET A 117 17.17 -13.59 8.32
N GLY A 118 16.16 -14.47 8.31
CA GLY A 118 15.75 -15.24 9.47
C GLY A 118 14.94 -14.39 10.46
N ASP A 119 14.24 -15.08 11.36
CA ASP A 119 13.20 -14.50 12.21
C ASP A 119 13.64 -13.29 13.04
N ASP A 120 14.81 -13.37 13.70
CA ASP A 120 15.25 -12.36 14.66
C ASP A 120 15.67 -11.05 13.98
N ASP A 121 16.42 -11.17 12.87
CA ASP A 121 16.84 -10.02 12.07
C ASP A 121 15.65 -9.39 11.35
N PHE A 122 14.73 -10.21 10.81
CA PHE A 122 13.52 -9.70 10.16
C PHE A 122 12.59 -8.97 11.14
N LYS A 123 12.39 -9.52 12.35
CA LYS A 123 11.62 -8.83 13.42
C LYS A 123 12.27 -7.50 13.79
N SER A 124 13.60 -7.47 13.91
CA SER A 124 14.35 -6.25 14.21
C SER A 124 14.22 -5.21 13.11
N PHE A 125 14.36 -5.63 11.85
CA PHE A 125 14.18 -4.79 10.67
C PHE A 125 12.77 -4.19 10.61
N PHE A 126 11.74 -5.02 10.77
CA PHE A 126 10.35 -4.57 10.77
C PHE A 126 10.08 -3.55 11.88
N LYS A 127 10.57 -3.80 13.10
CA LYS A 127 10.45 -2.88 14.23
C LYS A 127 11.10 -1.53 13.95
N LEU A 128 12.27 -1.51 13.32
CA LEU A 128 12.98 -0.27 12.97
C LEU A 128 12.24 0.51 11.88
N ILE A 129 11.69 -0.16 10.86
CA ILE A 129 10.84 0.48 9.85
C ILE A 129 9.60 1.10 10.49
N GLN A 130 8.92 0.38 11.39
CA GLN A 130 7.74 0.90 12.09
C GLN A 130 8.09 2.16 12.88
N LYS A 131 9.20 2.13 13.63
CA LYS A 131 9.70 3.30 14.37
C LYS A 131 9.99 4.49 13.45
N ALA A 132 10.66 4.25 12.31
CA ALA A 132 10.95 5.29 11.33
C ALA A 132 9.65 5.90 10.76
N ASN A 133 8.66 5.06 10.42
CA ASN A 133 7.37 5.52 9.91
C ASN A 133 6.63 6.40 10.94
N THR A 134 6.60 6.00 12.22
CA THR A 134 5.98 6.82 13.28
C THR A 134 6.60 8.21 13.35
N ILE A 135 7.93 8.31 13.40
CA ILE A 135 8.65 9.58 13.44
C ILE A 135 8.31 10.45 12.21
N LEU A 136 8.34 9.86 11.01
CA LEU A 136 8.08 10.61 9.77
C LEU A 136 6.62 11.09 9.65
N ILE A 137 5.66 10.32 10.18
CA ILE A 137 4.25 10.73 10.23
C ILE A 137 4.07 11.90 11.19
N GLU A 138 4.69 11.85 12.37
CA GLU A 138 4.63 12.92 13.38
C GLU A 138 5.24 14.22 12.86
N GLU A 139 6.40 14.16 12.18
CA GLU A 139 7.06 15.35 11.62
C GLU A 139 6.29 15.96 10.43
N ARG A 140 5.48 15.18 9.70
CA ARG A 140 4.64 15.69 8.61
C ARG A 140 3.41 16.47 9.11
N GLY A 141 2.98 16.20 10.34
CA GLY A 141 1.85 16.86 10.99
C GLY A 141 2.20 18.15 11.74
N LYS A 142 3.50 18.48 11.85
CA LYS A 142 4.01 19.75 12.38
C LYS A 142 4.11 20.79 11.27
#